data_AF-E4X1T9-F1
#
_entry.id   AF-E4X1T9-F1
#
_cell.length_a   1.000
_cell.length_b   1.000
_cell.length_c   1.000
_cell.angle_alpha   90.00
_cell.angle_beta   90.00
_cell.angle_gamma   90.00
#
_symmetry.space_group_name_H-M   'P 1'
#
loop_
_entity.id
_entity.type
_entity.pdbx_description
1 polymer ?
#
loop_
_entity_poly.entity_id
_entity_poly.type
_entity_poly.pdbx_seq_one_letter_code
_entity_poly.pdbx_strand_id
1 'polypeptide(L)' 'MPTLEKIMWFILYHFAFAAAIITISKGGGAAIAANVFWWFDLLVYFVEAAIMARILDHVEIKGLTDQGAPKSNVDVTKK' A
#
# COMPACT_ATOMS: atom_id res chain seq x y z
N MET A 1 5.17 9.40 -15.05
CA MET A 1 5.26 8.32 -14.05
C MET A 1 6.72 7.86 -13.76
N PRO A 2 7.72 8.73 -13.57
CA PRO A 2 9.10 8.29 -13.29
C PRO A 2 9.41 7.98 -11.82
N THR A 3 8.55 8.38 -10.88
CA THR A 3 8.83 8.27 -9.43
C THR A 3 8.53 6.87 -8.89
N LEU A 4 7.44 6.26 -9.36
CA LEU A 4 6.95 4.98 -8.86
C LEU A 4 7.84 3.81 -9.32
N GLU A 5 8.37 3.87 -10.54
CA GLU A 5 9.38 2.93 -11.03
C GLU A 5 10.66 2.96 -10.16
N LYS A 6 11.11 4.14 -9.76
CA LYS A 6 12.28 4.30 -8.87
C LYS A 6 12.04 3.72 -7.49
N ILE A 7 10.83 3.88 -6.94
CA ILE A 7 10.43 3.29 -5.66
C ILE A 7 10.47 1.76 -5.75
N MET A 8 9.91 1.18 -6.81
CA MET A 8 9.93 -0.27 -7.01
C MET A 8 11.34 -0.84 -7.14
N TRP A 9 12.23 -0.16 -7.87
CA TRP A 9 13.63 -0.56 -7.96
C TRP A 9 14.37 -0.48 -6.63
N PHE A 10 14.11 0.56 -5.83
CA PHE A 10 14.69 0.69 -4.50
C PHE A 10 14.26 -0.45 -3.57
N ILE A 11 12.96 -0.80 -3.58
CA ILE A 11 12.42 -1.92 -2.80
C ILE A 11 13.07 -3.24 -3.24
N LEU A 12 13.18 -3.48 -4.56
CA LEU A 12 13.79 -4.71 -5.10
C LEU A 12 15.27 -4.84 -4.72
N TYR A 13 16.02 -3.74 -4.73
CA TYR A 13 17.42 -3.70 -4.29
C TYR A 13 17.54 -4.07 -2.81
N HIS A 14 16.68 -3.49 -1.96
CA HIS A 14 16.71 -3.75 -0.52
C HIS A 14 16.35 -5.21 -0.20
N PHE A 15 15.41 -5.80 -0.94
CA PHE A 15 15.08 -7.22 -0.91
C PHE A 15 16.29 -8.14 -1.11
N ALA A 16 17.06 -7.89 -2.19
CA ALA A 16 18.23 -8.71 -2.52
C ALA A 16 19.32 -8.55 -1.45
N PHE A 17 19.49 -7.34 -0.92
CA PHE A 17 20.41 -7.06 0.16
C PHE A 17 20.01 -7.81 1.45
N ALA A 18 18.75 -7.72 1.87
CA ALA A 18 18.24 -8.40 3.05
C ALA A 18 18.40 -9.93 2.94
N ALA A 19 18.05 -10.52 1.79
CA ALA A 19 18.23 -11.95 1.54
C ALA A 19 19.71 -12.39 1.63
N ALA A 20 20.63 -11.59 1.10
CA ALA A 20 22.06 -11.86 1.20
C ALA A 20 22.54 -11.81 2.65
N ILE A 21 22.14 -10.80 3.43
CA ILE A 21 22.51 -10.66 4.85
C ILE A 21 21.97 -11.83 5.68
N ILE A 22 20.72 -12.25 5.47
CA ILE A 22 20.15 -13.43 6.16
C ILE A 22 21.01 -14.67 5.89
N THR A 23 21.46 -14.84 4.64
CA THR A 23 22.22 -16.01 4.20
C THR A 23 23.64 -16.05 4.77
N ILE A 24 24.33 -14.90 4.83
CA ILE A 24 25.74 -14.84 5.25
C ILE A 24 25.93 -14.51 6.73
N SER A 25 24.89 -14.04 7.42
CA SER A 25 24.98 -13.66 8.82
C SER A 25 25.16 -14.88 9.72
N LYS A 26 26.27 -14.88 10.48
CA LYS A 26 26.55 -15.89 11.51
C LYS A 26 25.94 -15.56 12.87
N GLY A 27 25.44 -14.33 13.05
CA GLY A 27 24.80 -13.86 14.28
C GLY A 27 23.27 -13.84 14.16
N GLY A 28 22.58 -14.34 15.18
CA GLY A 28 21.11 -14.40 15.20
C GLY A 28 20.45 -13.01 15.07
N GLY A 29 21.00 -11.98 15.71
CA GLY A 29 20.41 -10.64 15.69
C GLY A 29 20.36 -10.00 14.29
N ALA A 30 21.46 -10.06 13.54
CA ALA A 30 21.52 -9.49 12.18
C ALA A 30 20.66 -10.29 11.19
N ALA A 31 20.58 -11.62 11.34
CA ALA A 31 19.69 -12.44 10.52
C ALA A 31 18.21 -12.15 10.81
N ILE A 32 17.83 -11.99 12.09
CA ILE A 32 16.47 -11.63 12.48
C ILE A 32 16.10 -10.24 11.95
N ALA A 33 16.96 -9.24 12.14
CA ALA A 33 16.72 -7.89 11.65
C ALA A 33 16.55 -7.87 10.12
N ALA A 34 17.42 -8.55 9.39
CA ALA A 34 17.32 -8.64 7.93
C ALA A 34 16.05 -9.38 7.48
N ASN A 35 15.60 -10.39 8.22
CA ASN A 35 14.34 -11.08 7.93
C ASN A 35 13.11 -10.16 8.16
N VAL A 36 13.12 -9.35 9.23
CA VAL A 36 12.07 -8.35 9.47
C VAL A 36 12.02 -7.31 8.34
N PHE A 37 13.19 -6.81 7.91
CA PHE A 37 13.27 -5.89 6.77
C PHE A 37 12.76 -6.52 5.47
N TRP A 38 13.11 -7.79 5.23
CA TRP A 38 12.64 -8.53 4.06
C TRP A 38 11.11 -8.62 3.98
N TRP A 39 10.43 -8.92 5.10
CA TRP A 39 8.96 -8.94 5.15
C TRP A 39 8.35 -7.54 5.02
N PHE A 40 8.98 -6.53 5.61
CA PHE A 40 8.53 -5.15 5.48
C PHE A 40 8.58 -4.68 4.02
N ASP A 41 9.68 -4.93 3.32
CA ASP A 41 9.82 -4.61 1.90
C ASP A 41 8.74 -5.30 1.05
N LEU A 42 8.40 -6.55 1.38
CA LEU A 42 7.36 -7.31 0.69
C LEU A 42 6.00 -6.63 0.78
N LEU A 43 5.65 -6.16 1.98
CA LEU A 43 4.40 -5.45 2.20
C LEU A 43 4.35 -4.15 1.40
N VAL A 44 5.44 -3.37 1.43
CA VAL A 44 5.52 -2.11 0.66
C VAL A 44 5.42 -2.38 -0.83
N TYR A 45 6.13 -3.39 -1.34
CA TYR A 45 6.05 -3.80 -2.75
C TYR A 45 4.61 -4.13 -3.17
N PHE A 46 3.88 -4.93 -2.38
CA PHE A 46 2.51 -5.29 -2.70
C PHE A 46 1.56 -4.09 -2.70
N VAL A 47 1.73 -3.14 -1.76
CA VAL A 47 0.92 -1.92 -1.72
C VAL A 47 1.17 -1.06 -2.96
N GLU A 48 2.44 -0.80 -3.31
CA GLU A 48 2.79 -0.01 -4.49
C GLU A 48 2.31 -0.68 -5.80
N ALA A 49 2.44 -2.00 -5.89
CA ALA A 49 1.90 -2.77 -7.02
C ALA A 49 0.37 -2.69 -7.12
N ALA A 50 -0.35 -2.74 -5.99
CA ALA A 50 -1.80 -2.61 -5.95
C ALA A 50 -2.28 -1.21 -6.41
N ILE A 51 -1.52 -0.16 -6.04
CA ILE A 51 -1.75 1.22 -6.50
C ILE A 51 -1.52 1.32 -8.01
N MET A 52 -0.40 0.78 -8.53
CA MET A 52 -0.12 0.75 -9.97
C MET A 52 -1.21 0.01 -10.76
N ALA A 53 -1.70 -1.10 -10.21
CA ALA A 53 -2.75 -1.91 -10.81
C ALA A 53 -4.15 -1.28 -10.68
N ARG A 54 -4.28 -0.12 -10.02
CA ARG A 54 -5.57 0.58 -9.78
C ARG A 54 -6.61 -0.28 -9.09
N ILE A 55 -6.18 -1.29 -8.32
CA ILE A 55 -7.08 -2.21 -7.62
C ILE A 55 -7.89 -1.46 -6.54
N LEU A 56 -7.34 -0.37 -6.03
CA LEU A 56 -7.98 0.48 -5.01
C LEU A 56 -8.98 1.49 -5.60
N ASP A 57 -8.98 1.72 -6.91
CA ASP A 57 -9.86 2.71 -7.57
C ASP A 57 -11.34 2.26 -7.62
N HIS A 58 -11.62 0.98 -7.35
CA HIS A 58 -12.96 0.39 -7.44
C HIS A 58 -13.62 0.09 -6.08
N VAL A 59 -13.05 0.54 -4.96
CA VAL A 59 -13.72 0.41 -3.66
C VAL A 59 -14.77 1.52 -3.50
N GLU A 60 -15.89 1.40 -4.23
CA GLU A 60 -17.11 2.12 -3.87
C GLU A 60 -17.58 1.59 -2.52
N ILE A 61 -17.38 2.36 -1.45
CA ILE A 61 -18.03 2.09 -0.15
C ILE A 61 -19.53 2.39 -0.32
N LYS A 62 -20.26 1.45 -0.93
CA LYS A 62 -21.73 1.48 -0.97
C LYS A 62 -22.25 1.19 0.44
N GLY A 63 -22.44 2.23 1.25
CA GLY A 63 -23.08 2.03 2.55
C GLY A 63 -23.16 3.20 3.52
N LEU A 64 -22.42 4.30 3.34
CA LEU A 64 -22.43 5.39 4.35
C LEU A 64 -23.13 6.68 3.94
N THR A 65 -23.32 6.96 2.64
CA THR A 65 -23.89 8.24 2.18
C THR A 65 -25.38 8.21 1.80
N ASP A 66 -26.02 7.03 1.70
CA ASP A 66 -27.40 6.91 1.21
C ASP A 66 -28.42 6.35 2.22
N GLN A 67 -28.02 6.08 3.47
CA GLN A 67 -28.91 5.46 4.47
C GLN A 67 -29.48 6.41 5.54
N GLY A 68 -29.29 7.74 5.44
CA GLY A 68 -29.74 8.60 6.55
C GLY A 68 -30.02 10.06 6.28
N ALA A 69 -29.81 10.61 5.07
CA ALA A 69 -30.22 11.99 4.81
C ALA A 69 -31.74 12.02 4.55
N PRO A 70 -32.56 12.62 5.44
CA PRO A 70 -33.97 12.81 5.13
C PRO A 70 -34.03 13.76 3.93
N LYS A 71 -34.69 13.34 2.85
CA LYS A 71 -35.01 14.22 1.73
C LYS A 71 -35.94 15.31 2.29
N SER A 72 -35.41 16.50 2.56
CA SER A 72 -36.23 17.62 2.98
C SER A 72 -37.03 18.07 1.76
N ASN A 73 -38.36 17.96 1.86
CA ASN A 73 -39.30 18.47 0.85
C ASN A 73 -39.38 20.01 0.92
N VAL A 74 -38.25 20.69 0.80
CA VAL A 74 -38.24 22.15 0.70
C VAL A 74 -38.43 22.51 -0.76
N ASP A 75 -39.69 22.73 -1.15
CA ASP A 75 -40.05 23.47 -2.36
C ASP A 75 -39.46 24.87 -2.24
N VAL A 76 -38.31 25.10 -2.89
CA VAL A 76 -37.75 26.44 -3.05
C VAL A 76 -38.60 27.15 -4.11
N THR A 77 -39.61 27.90 -3.66
CA THR A 77 -40.31 28.90 -4.46
C THR A 77 -39.28 29.90 -4.98
N LYS A 78 -38.99 29.84 -6.28
CA LYS A 78 -38.23 30.88 -6.98
C LYS A 78 -39.10 32.14 -7.07
N LYS A 79 -38.57 33.26 -6.57
CA LYS A 79 -39.10 34.60 -6.82
C LYS A 79 -39.01 34.97 -8.29
#